data_AF-A0AAV3TCR2-F1
#
_entry.id   AF-A0AAV3TCR2-F1
#
_cell.length_a   1.000
_cell.length_b   1.000
_cell.length_c   1.000
_cell.angle_alpha   90.00
_cell.angle_beta   90.00
_cell.angle_gamma   90.00
#
_symmetry.space_group_name_H-M   'P 1'
#
loop_
_entity.id
_entity.type
_entity.pdbx_description
1 polymer ?
#
loop_
_entity_poly.entity_id
_entity_poly.type
_entity_poly.pdbx_seq_one_letter_code
_entity_poly.pdbx_strand_id
1 'polypeptide(L)'
;MSGVRALDLRDFDPDRQTLEFRHRPPTLLKNKTEGERIVGISESVVDALQAYIERERFAKRDDNGREPLFSGRQGRPSDSTFRAWSYMGTQPCVVEACPHGKRRATCDYTRRNFSSKCPSSRSPHAIRTGSITWQLLRGLDIETVAKRVNARLETIRRHYYKATEREGFEELRAEKTLKLDIEDSNE
;
A
#
# COMPACT_ATOMS: atom_id res chain seq x y z
N MET A 1 -7.61 -0.33 -1.70
CA MET A 1 -7.74 -0.44 -3.17
C MET A 1 -7.97 0.92 -3.81
N SER A 2 -9.00 1.64 -3.36
CA SER A 2 -9.39 2.98 -3.82
C SER A 2 -8.25 3.93 -4.19
N GLY A 3 -7.23 4.06 -3.33
CA GLY A 3 -6.09 4.96 -3.58
C GLY A 3 -5.35 4.69 -4.90
N VAL A 4 -4.90 3.46 -5.13
CA VAL A 4 -4.16 3.09 -6.35
C VAL A 4 -5.04 3.21 -7.59
N ARG A 5 -6.31 2.81 -7.48
CA ARG A 5 -7.27 2.89 -8.58
C ARG A 5 -7.58 4.32 -9.00
N ALA A 6 -7.47 5.30 -8.10
CA ALA A 6 -7.80 6.70 -8.38
C ALA A 6 -6.70 7.47 -9.14
N LEU A 7 -5.48 6.93 -9.24
CA LEU A 7 -4.35 7.61 -9.87
C LEU A 7 -4.56 7.78 -11.38
N ASP A 8 -4.26 8.98 -11.86
CA ASP A 8 -4.13 9.38 -13.26
C ASP A 8 -2.65 9.53 -13.63
N LEU A 9 -2.31 9.59 -14.93
CA LEU A 9 -0.93 9.85 -15.38
C LEU A 9 -0.35 11.13 -14.78
N ARG A 10 -1.15 12.20 -14.71
CA ARG A 10 -0.78 13.49 -14.11
C ARG A 10 -0.45 13.44 -12.61
N ASP A 11 -0.79 12.34 -11.93
CA ASP A 11 -0.54 12.19 -10.50
C ASP A 11 0.82 11.55 -10.22
N PHE A 12 1.57 11.17 -11.26
CA PHE A 12 2.91 10.63 -11.15
C PHE A 12 3.92 11.67 -11.67
N ASP A 13 4.82 12.08 -10.79
CA ASP A 13 5.92 12.99 -11.12
C ASP A 13 7.24 12.22 -10.94
N PRO A 14 7.89 11.80 -12.05
CA PRO A 14 9.13 11.03 -11.99
C PRO A 14 10.30 11.87 -11.49
N ASP A 15 10.37 13.15 -11.85
CA ASP A 15 11.48 14.06 -11.49
C ASP A 15 11.48 14.35 -9.99
N ARG A 16 10.29 14.51 -9.40
CA ARG A 16 10.13 14.69 -7.95
C ARG A 16 10.01 13.38 -7.18
N GLN A 17 9.95 12.24 -7.88
CA GLN A 17 9.71 10.92 -7.31
C GLN A 17 8.45 10.87 -6.43
N THR A 18 7.31 11.35 -6.94
CA THR A 18 6.07 11.42 -6.15
C THR A 18 4.85 10.81 -6.82
N LEU A 19 3.89 10.39 -5.99
CA LEU A 19 2.51 10.06 -6.35
C LEU A 19 1.53 10.95 -5.59
N GLU A 20 0.66 11.64 -6.31
CA GLU A 20 -0.39 12.50 -5.77
C GLU A 20 -1.73 11.77 -5.69
N PHE A 21 -2.16 11.41 -4.48
CA PHE A 21 -3.49 10.84 -4.29
C PHE A 21 -4.51 11.95 -4.19
N ARG A 22 -5.39 12.08 -5.20
CA ARG A 22 -6.44 13.11 -5.26
C ARG A 22 -7.84 12.49 -5.31
N HIS A 23 -8.81 13.15 -4.68
CA HIS A 23 -10.20 12.70 -4.66
C HIS A 23 -10.94 13.25 -5.88
N ARG A 24 -11.25 12.37 -6.84
CA ARG A 24 -11.93 12.78 -8.08
C ARG A 24 -13.06 11.81 -8.40
N PRO A 25 -14.33 12.17 -8.13
CA PRO A 25 -15.48 11.37 -8.55
C PRO A 25 -15.40 11.01 -10.04
N PRO A 26 -15.78 9.78 -10.44
CA PRO A 26 -16.38 8.73 -9.62
C PRO A 26 -15.36 7.83 -8.89
N THR A 27 -14.04 8.05 -9.04
CA THR A 27 -13.02 7.27 -8.30
C THR A 27 -12.68 7.91 -6.96
N LEU A 28 -13.31 7.40 -5.91
CA LEU A 28 -13.24 7.97 -4.58
C LEU A 28 -12.05 7.43 -3.78
N LEU A 29 -11.29 8.32 -3.12
CA LEU A 29 -10.43 7.96 -1.99
C LEU A 29 -11.27 7.55 -0.77
N LYS A 30 -10.70 6.69 0.10
CA LYS A 30 -11.39 6.16 1.29
C LYS A 30 -11.90 7.28 2.22
N ASN A 31 -11.06 8.29 2.48
CA ASN A 31 -11.37 9.42 3.34
C ASN A 31 -11.70 10.68 2.51
N LYS A 32 -12.17 10.51 1.28
CA LYS A 32 -12.48 11.61 0.35
C LYS A 32 -11.33 12.62 0.25
N THR A 33 -11.62 13.91 0.30
CA THR A 33 -10.65 15.02 0.27
C THR A 33 -9.68 14.97 1.45
N GLU A 34 -10.11 14.55 2.63
CA GLU A 34 -9.22 14.35 3.80
C GLU A 34 -8.18 13.24 3.58
N GLY A 35 -8.39 12.39 2.56
CA GLY A 35 -7.47 11.34 2.19
C GLY A 35 -6.42 11.74 1.16
N GLU A 36 -6.48 12.97 0.67
CA GLU A 36 -5.51 13.49 -0.29
C GLU A 36 -4.14 13.67 0.34
N ARG A 37 -3.11 13.31 -0.42
CA ARG A 37 -1.72 13.40 0.04
C ARG A 37 -0.76 13.18 -1.11
N ILE A 38 0.45 13.67 -0.94
CA ILE A 38 1.60 13.37 -1.79
C ILE A 38 2.45 12.31 -1.09
N VAL A 39 2.88 11.29 -1.83
CA VAL A 39 3.75 10.23 -1.31
C VAL A 39 5.01 10.17 -2.14
N GLY A 40 6.17 10.37 -1.50
CA GLY A 40 7.46 10.11 -2.13
C GLY A 40 7.68 8.61 -2.34
N ILE A 41 8.17 8.24 -3.51
CA ILE A 41 8.48 6.87 -3.93
C ILE A 41 9.98 6.73 -4.22
N SER A 42 10.51 5.51 -4.15
CA SER A 42 11.92 5.26 -4.45
C SER A 42 12.19 5.33 -5.95
N GLU A 43 13.43 5.58 -6.33
CA GLU A 43 13.92 5.55 -7.71
C GLU A 43 13.53 4.26 -8.44
N SER A 44 13.73 3.10 -7.79
CA SER A 44 13.31 1.81 -8.34
C SER A 44 11.80 1.69 -8.64
N VAL A 45 10.95 2.42 -7.93
CA VAL A 45 9.51 2.47 -8.19
C VAL A 45 9.22 3.43 -9.34
N VAL A 46 9.95 4.54 -9.44
CA VAL A 46 9.89 5.47 -10.58
C VAL A 46 10.25 4.72 -11.86
N ASP A 47 11.37 4.02 -11.89
CA ASP A 47 11.84 3.24 -13.04
C ASP A 47 10.80 2.20 -13.48
N ALA A 48 10.23 1.47 -12.52
CA ALA A 48 9.21 0.47 -12.79
C ALA A 48 7.92 1.09 -13.36
N LEU A 49 7.52 2.27 -12.86
CA LEU A 49 6.34 2.98 -13.37
C LEU A 49 6.60 3.56 -14.76
N GLN A 50 7.77 4.14 -15.02
CA GLN A 50 8.14 4.65 -16.35
C GLN A 50 8.18 3.52 -17.37
N ALA A 51 8.87 2.41 -17.07
CA ALA A 51 8.91 1.24 -17.94
C ALA A 51 7.51 0.69 -18.23
N TYR A 52 6.62 0.65 -17.22
CA TYR A 52 5.22 0.27 -17.41
C TYR A 52 4.49 1.26 -18.33
N ILE A 53 4.60 2.57 -18.09
CA ILE A 53 3.92 3.61 -18.88
C ILE A 53 4.35 3.58 -20.34
N GLU A 54 5.65 3.39 -20.60
CA GLU A 54 6.23 3.42 -21.94
C GLU A 54 5.92 2.16 -22.76
N ARG A 55 5.88 0.98 -22.12
CA ARG A 55 5.86 -0.31 -22.84
C ARG A 55 4.56 -1.08 -22.70
N GLU A 56 3.98 -1.08 -21.50
CA GLU A 56 2.92 -2.04 -21.13
C GLU A 56 1.54 -1.37 -20.96
N ARG A 57 1.52 -0.06 -20.70
CA ARG A 57 0.29 0.67 -20.41
C ARG A 57 -0.53 0.91 -21.68
N PHE A 58 -1.81 0.55 -21.63
CA PHE A 58 -2.75 0.89 -22.69
C PHE A 58 -3.03 2.40 -22.72
N ALA A 59 -2.85 3.05 -23.86
CA ALA A 59 -3.25 4.45 -24.08
C ALA A 59 -4.79 4.59 -24.19
N LYS A 60 -5.48 4.45 -23.05
CA LYS A 60 -6.94 4.52 -22.94
C LYS A 60 -7.38 5.54 -21.90
N ARG A 61 -8.49 6.22 -22.18
CA ARG A 61 -9.23 7.04 -21.22
C ARG A 61 -10.29 6.18 -20.51
N ASP A 62 -10.65 6.55 -19.30
CA ASP A 62 -11.81 5.99 -18.60
C ASP A 62 -13.13 6.62 -19.08
N ASP A 63 -14.27 6.11 -18.61
CA ASP A 63 -15.61 6.57 -19.01
C ASP A 63 -15.87 8.07 -18.71
N ASN A 64 -15.01 8.71 -17.92
CA ASN A 64 -15.09 10.12 -17.56
C ASN A 64 -14.02 10.95 -18.30
N GLY A 65 -13.38 10.39 -19.33
CA GLY A 65 -12.36 11.04 -20.15
C GLY A 65 -10.99 11.16 -19.49
N ARG A 66 -10.77 10.60 -18.29
CA ARG A 66 -9.49 10.72 -17.56
C ARG A 66 -8.50 9.67 -18.03
N GLU A 67 -7.22 9.95 -17.88
CA GLU A 67 -6.12 9.05 -18.26
C GLU A 67 -5.59 8.32 -17.01
N PRO A 68 -6.11 7.12 -16.69
CA PRO A 68 -5.65 6.38 -15.52
C PRO A 68 -4.16 6.05 -15.63
N LEU A 69 -3.44 6.11 -14.50
CA LEU A 69 -2.05 5.68 -14.41
C LEU A 69 -1.96 4.20 -14.80
N PHE A 70 -2.74 3.36 -14.12
CA PHE A 70 -2.88 1.95 -14.48
C PHE A 70 -4.08 1.74 -15.38
N SER A 71 -3.85 1.23 -16.59
CA SER A 71 -4.88 0.99 -17.59
C SER A 71 -4.88 -0.45 -18.11
N GLY A 72 -6.05 -0.92 -18.50
CA GLY A 72 -6.24 -2.16 -19.23
C GLY A 72 -6.93 -1.90 -20.57
N ARG A 73 -7.31 -2.99 -21.26
CA ARG A 73 -7.97 -2.92 -22.58
C ARG A 73 -9.25 -2.08 -22.57
N GLN A 74 -10.00 -2.10 -21.46
CA GLN A 74 -11.23 -1.33 -21.25
C GLN A 74 -11.01 0.00 -20.49
N GLY A 75 -9.79 0.55 -20.44
CA GLY A 75 -9.51 1.76 -19.67
C GLY A 75 -9.19 1.46 -18.20
N ARG A 76 -9.82 2.18 -17.25
CA ARG A 76 -9.48 2.07 -15.82
C ARG A 76 -9.89 0.72 -15.23
N PRO A 77 -8.95 -0.07 -14.66
CA PRO A 77 -9.27 -1.37 -14.08
C PRO A 77 -10.23 -1.30 -12.87
N SER A 78 -10.98 -2.38 -12.68
CA SER A 78 -11.80 -2.61 -11.49
C SER A 78 -10.94 -2.99 -10.26
N ASP A 79 -11.52 -2.86 -9.07
CA ASP A 79 -10.88 -3.34 -7.82
C ASP A 79 -10.54 -4.83 -7.86
N SER A 80 -11.39 -5.65 -8.50
CA SER A 80 -11.13 -7.08 -8.69
C SER A 80 -9.93 -7.33 -9.60
N THR A 81 -9.68 -6.45 -10.57
CA THR A 81 -8.53 -6.54 -11.46
C THR A 81 -7.23 -6.23 -10.74
N PHE A 82 -7.16 -5.13 -9.99
CA PHE A 82 -6.00 -4.82 -9.14
C PHE A 82 -5.69 -5.93 -8.13
N ARG A 83 -6.74 -6.52 -7.54
CA ARG A 83 -6.58 -7.65 -6.62
C ARG A 83 -5.95 -8.86 -7.32
N ALA A 84 -6.43 -9.21 -8.50
CA ALA A 84 -5.88 -10.31 -9.28
C ALA A 84 -4.42 -10.04 -9.71
N TRP A 85 -4.11 -8.82 -10.15
CA TRP A 85 -2.74 -8.42 -10.48
C TRP A 85 -1.80 -8.54 -9.29
N SER A 86 -2.23 -8.15 -8.09
CA SER A 86 -1.41 -8.32 -6.88
C SER A 86 -1.10 -9.78 -6.60
N TYR A 87 -2.09 -10.68 -6.73
CA TYR A 87 -1.84 -12.11 -6.56
C TYR A 87 -0.89 -12.67 -7.62
N MET A 88 -1.08 -12.32 -8.90
CA MET A 88 -0.24 -12.83 -9.98
C MET A 88 1.19 -12.29 -9.91
N GLY A 89 1.36 -11.00 -9.60
CA GLY A 89 2.66 -10.33 -9.53
C GLY A 89 3.50 -10.74 -8.30
N THR A 90 2.87 -11.32 -7.27
CA THR A 90 3.57 -11.80 -6.07
C THR A 90 3.82 -13.31 -6.08
N GLN A 91 3.53 -13.99 -7.18
CA GLN A 91 3.90 -15.39 -7.31
C GLN A 91 5.43 -15.51 -7.44
N PRO A 92 6.10 -16.31 -6.60
CA PRO A 92 7.56 -16.44 -6.64
C PRO A 92 8.04 -16.94 -8.00
N CYS A 93 7.24 -17.79 -8.66
CA CYS A 93 7.58 -18.36 -9.96
C CYS A 93 7.65 -17.37 -11.13
N VAL A 94 7.44 -16.07 -10.89
CA VAL A 94 7.72 -14.99 -11.84
C VAL A 94 9.21 -14.71 -11.95
N VAL A 95 9.98 -14.91 -10.87
CA VAL A 95 11.41 -14.54 -10.79
C VAL A 95 12.31 -15.70 -10.38
N GLU A 96 11.76 -16.72 -9.74
CA GLU A 96 12.52 -17.88 -9.23
C GLU A 96 11.80 -19.21 -9.48
N ALA A 97 12.40 -20.33 -9.09
CA ALA A 97 11.71 -21.62 -9.12
C ALA A 97 10.53 -21.64 -8.13
N CYS A 98 9.47 -22.40 -8.45
CA CYS A 98 8.33 -22.48 -7.53
C CYS A 98 8.73 -23.22 -6.24
N PRO A 99 8.51 -22.62 -5.05
CA PRO A 99 8.84 -23.27 -3.77
C PRO A 99 7.93 -24.46 -3.44
N HIS A 100 6.84 -24.63 -4.20
CA HIS A 100 5.88 -25.74 -4.07
C HIS A 100 6.14 -26.86 -5.08
N GLY A 101 7.27 -26.83 -5.79
CA GLY A 101 7.63 -27.84 -6.80
C GLY A 101 6.77 -27.82 -8.07
N LYS A 102 5.97 -26.77 -8.30
CA LYS A 102 5.10 -26.67 -9.49
C LYS A 102 5.78 -25.96 -10.67
N ARG A 103 5.54 -26.43 -11.90
CA ARG A 103 5.94 -25.72 -13.12
C ARG A 103 4.93 -24.61 -13.45
N ARG A 104 5.41 -23.38 -13.69
CA ARG A 104 4.55 -22.22 -13.96
C ARG A 104 3.59 -22.46 -15.14
N ALA A 105 4.11 -22.97 -16.26
CA ALA A 105 3.35 -23.18 -17.49
C ALA A 105 2.12 -24.09 -17.31
N THR A 106 2.14 -25.00 -16.34
CA THR A 106 1.05 -25.98 -16.12
C THR A 106 0.35 -25.77 -14.77
N CYS A 107 0.69 -24.73 -14.00
CA CYS A 107 0.12 -24.50 -12.68
C CYS A 107 -1.18 -23.69 -12.79
N ASP A 108 -2.30 -24.25 -12.33
CA ASP A 108 -3.61 -23.57 -12.40
C ASP A 108 -3.64 -22.22 -11.68
N TYR A 109 -2.85 -22.06 -10.62
CA TYR A 109 -2.79 -20.81 -9.86
C TYR A 109 -2.19 -19.66 -10.67
N THR A 110 -1.53 -19.90 -11.80
CA THR A 110 -1.05 -18.82 -12.67
C THR A 110 -2.19 -18.15 -13.45
N ARG A 111 -3.36 -18.80 -13.55
CA ARG A 111 -4.55 -18.25 -14.18
C ARG A 111 -5.18 -17.20 -13.27
N ARG A 112 -5.61 -16.08 -13.87
CA ARG A 112 -6.19 -14.92 -13.15
C ARG A 112 -7.23 -15.31 -12.09
N ASN A 113 -8.16 -16.20 -12.44
CA ASN A 113 -9.27 -16.60 -11.56
C ASN A 113 -8.85 -17.49 -10.37
N PHE A 114 -7.70 -18.15 -10.45
CA PHE A 114 -7.17 -19.03 -9.42
C PHE A 114 -5.93 -18.46 -8.72
N SER A 115 -5.48 -17.26 -9.11
CA SER A 115 -4.28 -16.61 -8.58
C SER A 115 -4.25 -16.44 -7.06
N SER A 116 -5.42 -16.24 -6.44
CA SER A 116 -5.58 -16.14 -4.99
C SER A 116 -5.39 -17.47 -4.25
N LYS A 117 -5.35 -18.60 -4.96
CA LYS A 117 -5.18 -19.94 -4.38
C LYS A 117 -3.73 -20.38 -4.29
N CYS A 118 -2.78 -19.62 -4.85
CA CYS A 118 -1.36 -19.89 -4.64
C CYS A 118 -0.99 -19.63 -3.18
N PRO A 119 -0.38 -20.59 -2.45
CA PRO A 119 -0.01 -20.38 -1.06
C PRO A 119 1.00 -19.25 -0.84
N SER A 120 1.78 -18.91 -1.88
CA SER A 120 2.77 -17.83 -1.83
C SER A 120 2.30 -16.51 -2.45
N SER A 121 1.11 -16.45 -3.06
CA SER A 121 0.61 -15.16 -3.57
C SER A 121 0.11 -14.29 -2.42
N ARG A 122 0.22 -12.97 -2.59
CA ARG A 122 -0.14 -12.00 -1.56
C ARG A 122 -1.27 -11.10 -2.04
N SER A 123 -2.22 -10.88 -1.14
CA SER A 123 -3.30 -9.93 -1.36
C SER A 123 -2.77 -8.50 -1.23
N PRO A 124 -3.46 -7.51 -1.84
CA PRO A 124 -3.14 -6.09 -1.65
C PRO A 124 -3.07 -5.67 -0.18
N HIS A 125 -3.92 -6.26 0.68
CA HIS A 125 -3.89 -5.98 2.11
C HIS A 125 -2.60 -6.53 2.75
N ALA A 126 -2.20 -7.76 2.43
CA ALA A 126 -0.98 -8.35 2.98
C ALA A 126 0.27 -7.55 2.58
N ILE A 127 0.36 -7.10 1.32
CA ILE A 127 1.43 -6.22 0.83
C ILE A 127 1.47 -4.92 1.63
N ARG A 128 0.30 -4.28 1.81
CA ARG A 128 0.21 -3.03 2.58
C ARG A 128 0.62 -3.21 4.04
N THR A 129 0.17 -4.30 4.68
CA THR A 129 0.54 -4.65 6.06
C THR A 129 2.05 -4.81 6.17
N GLY A 130 2.67 -5.61 5.29
CA GLY A 130 4.13 -5.77 5.27
C GLY A 130 4.88 -4.45 5.07
N SER A 131 4.40 -3.58 4.20
CA SER A 131 5.00 -2.25 3.98
C SER A 131 4.91 -1.34 5.20
N ILE A 132 3.79 -1.34 5.94
CA ILE A 132 3.64 -0.59 7.18
C ILE A 132 4.60 -1.12 8.24
N THR A 133 4.63 -2.45 8.44
CA THR A 133 5.55 -3.10 9.38
C THR A 133 7.00 -2.77 9.05
N TRP A 134 7.40 -2.88 7.79
CA TRP A 134 8.76 -2.59 7.35
C TRP A 134 9.16 -1.15 7.66
N GLN A 135 8.28 -0.17 7.39
CA GLN A 135 8.55 1.25 7.71
C GLN A 135 8.79 1.45 9.21
N LEU A 136 7.95 0.87 10.07
CA LEU A 136 8.10 0.97 11.52
C LEU A 136 9.39 0.29 12.01
N LEU A 137 9.71 -0.91 11.48
CA LEU A 137 10.97 -1.61 11.81
C LEU A 137 12.23 -0.85 11.35
N ARG A 138 12.09 0.04 10.36
CA ARG A 138 13.17 0.95 9.94
C ARG A 138 13.27 2.21 10.81
N GLY A 139 12.48 2.31 11.88
CA GLY A 139 12.52 3.41 12.84
C GLY A 139 11.73 4.64 12.43
N LEU A 140 10.86 4.55 11.41
CA LEU A 140 9.97 5.67 11.09
C LEU A 140 8.94 5.85 12.20
N ASP A 141 8.72 7.09 12.60
CA ASP A 141 7.72 7.40 13.61
C ASP A 141 6.31 7.04 13.11
N ILE A 142 5.49 6.60 14.05
CA ILE A 142 4.16 6.06 13.76
C ILE A 142 3.23 7.11 13.12
N GLU A 143 3.41 8.40 13.43
CA GLU A 143 2.59 9.47 12.87
C GLU A 143 2.94 9.72 11.40
N THR A 144 4.22 9.71 11.05
CA THR A 144 4.71 9.78 9.68
C THR A 144 4.19 8.60 8.87
N VAL A 145 4.28 7.38 9.41
CA VAL A 145 3.72 6.20 8.74
C VAL A 145 2.21 6.36 8.57
N ALA A 146 1.48 6.80 9.60
CA ALA A 146 0.03 7.04 9.56
C ALA A 146 -0.38 8.03 8.48
N LYS A 147 0.28 9.18 8.42
CA LYS A 147 0.09 10.23 7.40
C LYS A 147 0.36 9.68 6.00
N ARG A 148 1.52 9.03 5.81
CA ARG A 148 1.96 8.47 4.51
C ARG A 148 0.97 7.44 3.97
N VAL A 149 0.50 6.53 4.84
CA VAL A 149 -0.41 5.45 4.41
C VAL A 149 -1.89 5.83 4.48
N ASN A 150 -2.23 7.03 4.98
CA ASN A 150 -3.60 7.48 5.24
C ASN A 150 -4.38 6.48 6.12
N ALA A 151 -3.87 6.24 7.32
CA ALA A 151 -4.52 5.42 8.34
C ALA A 151 -4.60 6.16 9.67
N ARG A 152 -5.61 5.83 10.49
CA ARG A 152 -5.71 6.36 11.85
C ARG A 152 -4.57 5.80 12.69
N LEU A 153 -3.99 6.65 13.55
CA LEU A 153 -2.89 6.28 14.43
C LEU A 153 -3.24 5.06 15.30
N GLU A 154 -4.42 5.07 15.91
CA GLU A 154 -4.94 3.97 16.72
C GLU A 154 -5.02 2.65 15.93
N THR A 155 -5.36 2.72 14.63
CA THR A 155 -5.39 1.53 13.77
C THR A 155 -3.99 0.97 13.55
N ILE A 156 -2.96 1.82 13.44
CA ILE A 156 -1.58 1.34 13.31
C ILE A 156 -1.08 0.78 14.65
N ARG A 157 -1.33 1.47 15.76
CA ARG A 157 -0.96 1.00 17.10
C ARG A 157 -1.50 -0.40 17.37
N ARG A 158 -2.82 -0.60 17.21
CA ARG A 158 -3.47 -1.89 17.49
C ARG A 158 -2.92 -3.06 16.66
N HIS A 159 -2.54 -2.80 15.41
CA HIS A 159 -2.23 -3.88 14.45
C HIS A 159 -0.74 -4.13 14.24
N TYR A 160 0.11 -3.14 14.51
CA TYR A 160 1.54 -3.17 14.15
C TYR A 160 2.46 -2.82 15.30
N TYR A 161 1.99 -2.04 16.28
CA TYR A 161 2.72 -1.79 17.53
C TYR A 161 2.42 -2.91 18.53
N LYS A 162 2.77 -4.15 18.12
CA LYS A 162 3.08 -5.24 19.05
C LYS A 162 4.60 -5.31 19.24
N ALA A 163 5.26 -4.15 19.23
CA ALA A 163 6.48 -3.97 20.01
C ALA A 163 6.10 -4.33 21.45
N THR A 164 6.94 -5.14 22.08
CA THR A 164 6.59 -5.96 23.24
C THR A 164 5.84 -5.14 24.30
N GLU A 165 4.90 -5.75 25.04
CA GLU A 165 4.21 -5.07 26.16
C GLU A 165 5.17 -4.28 27.05
N ARG A 166 6.43 -4.73 27.13
CA ARG A 166 7.55 -4.13 27.82
C ARG A 166 8.02 -2.78 27.26
N GLU A 167 8.22 -2.66 25.95
CA GLU A 167 8.66 -1.40 25.33
C GLU A 167 7.56 -0.34 25.39
N GLY A 168 6.31 -0.74 25.13
CA GLY A 168 5.16 0.15 25.32
C GLY A 168 4.92 0.53 26.79
N PHE A 169 5.17 -0.40 27.73
CA PHE A 169 5.14 -0.11 29.16
C PHE A 169 6.25 0.84 29.58
N GLU A 170 7.47 0.68 29.08
CA GLU A 170 8.59 1.58 29.40
C GLU A 170 8.35 3.01 28.88
N GLU A 171 7.81 3.14 27.67
CA GLU A 171 7.45 4.42 27.07
C GLU A 171 6.32 5.12 27.87
N LEU A 172 5.26 4.39 28.25
CA LEU A 172 4.17 4.89 29.10
C LEU A 172 4.62 5.20 30.54
N ARG A 173 5.47 4.35 31.11
CA ARG A 173 6.06 4.50 32.45
C ARG A 173 6.90 5.78 32.50
N ALA A 174 7.74 6.01 31.50
CA ALA A 174 8.59 7.18 31.40
C ALA A 174 7.79 8.49 31.24
N GLU A 175 6.76 8.48 30.40
CA GLU A 175 6.09 9.72 30.00
C GLU A 175 4.95 10.13 30.94
N LYS A 176 4.19 9.15 31.47
CA LYS A 176 2.94 9.40 32.22
C LYS A 176 2.96 8.84 33.64
N THR A 177 3.43 7.62 33.87
CA THR A 177 3.23 6.96 35.17
C THR A 177 4.25 7.38 36.23
N LEU A 178 5.49 7.71 35.87
CA LEU A 178 6.49 8.23 36.81
C LEU A 178 6.18 9.66 37.31
N LYS A 179 5.25 10.37 36.66
CA LYS A 179 4.79 11.69 37.07
C LYS A 179 3.47 11.66 37.85
N LEU A 180 2.88 10.48 38.01
CA LEU A 180 1.71 10.28 38.87
C LEU A 180 2.23 10.01 40.29
N ASP A 181 2.27 11.06 41.10
CA ASP A 181 2.53 10.97 42.53
C ASP A 181 1.29 11.40 43.31
N ILE A 182 1.16 10.95 44.56
CA ILE A 182 0.02 11.27 45.44
C ILE A 182 0.17 12.68 46.07
N GLU A 183 1.34 13.30 45.92
CA GLU A 183 1.63 14.63 46.46
C GLU A 183 1.26 15.74 45.46
N ASP A 184 -0.04 15.99 45.28
CA ASP A 184 -0.55 17.30 44.85
C ASP A 184 -2.06 17.45 45.14
N SER A 185 -2.44 17.17 46.38
CA SER A 185 -3.70 17.67 46.93
C SER A 185 -3.51 17.99 48.40
N ASN A 186 -3.06 19.22 48.69
CA ASN A 186 -3.51 20.08 49.79
C ASN A 186 -2.75 21.42 49.76
N GLU A 187 -3.25 22.37 48.96
CA GLU A 187 -3.54 23.72 49.44
C GLU A 187 -5.07 23.89 49.47
#